data_AF-A0A163URZ9-F1
#
_entry.id   AF-A0A163URZ9-F1
#
_cell.length_a   1.000
_cell.length_b   1.000
_cell.length_c   1.000
_cell.angle_alpha   90.00
_cell.angle_beta   90.00
_cell.angle_gamma   90.00
#
_symmetry.space_group_name_H-M   'P 1'
#
loop_
_entity.id
_entity.type
_entity.pdbx_description
1 polymer ?
#
loop_
_entity_poly.entity_id
_entity_poly.type
_entity_poly.pdbx_seq_one_letter_code
_entity_poly.pdbx_strand_id
1 'polypeptide(L)' 'LSPGNPIQPTFAENAFVHVIMMFRKTFIQDSVPMIELHPCYPIWQHSIFSDPAYLSFKRDLLQIER' A
#
# COMPACT_ATOMS: atom_id res chain seq x y z
N LEU A 1 15.27 -23.87 -26.83
CA LEU A 1 14.48 -23.43 -25.66
C LEU A 1 13.03 -23.35 -26.11
N SER A 2 12.19 -24.28 -25.65
CA SER A 2 10.77 -24.32 -26.07
C SER A 2 10.03 -23.11 -25.47
N PRO A 3 9.20 -22.40 -26.24
CA PRO A 3 8.50 -21.21 -25.75
C PRO A 3 7.29 -21.65 -24.91
N GLY A 4 7.30 -21.26 -23.64
CA GLY A 4 6.07 -21.10 -22.86
C GLY A 4 5.39 -22.39 -22.40
N ASN A 5 5.69 -22.80 -21.17
CA ASN A 5 4.62 -23.32 -20.31
C ASN A 5 4.16 -22.15 -19.44
N PRO A 6 2.91 -21.67 -19.55
CA PRO A 6 2.38 -20.74 -18.57
C PRO A 6 2.38 -21.45 -17.22
N ILE A 7 3.16 -20.93 -16.27
CA ILE A 7 3.13 -21.39 -14.89
C ILE A 7 1.70 -21.13 -14.40
N GLN A 8 0.95 -22.21 -14.14
CA GLN A 8 -0.35 -22.09 -13.50
C GLN A 8 -0.12 -21.50 -12.11
N PRO A 9 -0.76 -20.38 -11.76
CA PRO A 9 -0.59 -19.81 -10.45
C PRO A 9 -0.96 -20.84 -9.41
N THR A 10 -0.02 -21.15 -8.51
CA THR A 10 -0.30 -22.07 -7.42
C THR A 10 -1.29 -21.41 -6.46
N PHE A 11 -2.09 -22.21 -5.76
CA PHE A 11 -3.09 -21.70 -4.81
C PHE A 11 -2.49 -20.69 -3.81
N ALA A 12 -1.25 -20.94 -3.37
CA ALA A 12 -0.52 -20.07 -2.47
C ALA A 12 -0.21 -18.69 -3.09
N GLU A 13 0.18 -18.63 -4.36
CA GLU A 13 0.45 -17.35 -5.05
C GLU A 13 -0.82 -16.50 -5.16
N ASN A 14 -1.95 -17.11 -5.55
CA ASN A 14 -3.23 -16.40 -5.62
C ASN A 14 -3.70 -15.91 -4.25
N ALA A 15 -3.53 -16.72 -3.20
CA ALA A 15 -3.84 -16.31 -1.83
C ALA A 15 -2.94 -15.16 -1.37
N PHE A 16 -1.64 -15.21 -1.69
CA PHE A 16 -0.69 -14.16 -1.33
C PHE A 16 -1.01 -12.84 -2.02
N VAL A 17 -1.35 -12.86 -3.32
CA VAL A 17 -1.79 -11.66 -4.05
C VAL A 17 -3.02 -11.04 -3.38
N HIS A 18 -4.02 -11.83 -2.98
CA HIS A 18 -5.18 -11.32 -2.25
C HIS A 18 -4.80 -10.67 -0.92
N VAL A 19 -3.90 -11.29 -0.15
CA VAL A 19 -3.41 -10.71 1.11
C VAL A 19 -2.73 -9.38 0.85
N ILE A 20 -1.86 -9.27 -0.16
CA ILE A 20 -1.19 -8.01 -0.51
C ILE A 20 -2.20 -6.94 -0.98
N MET A 21 -3.22 -7.32 -1.76
CA MET A 21 -4.27 -6.40 -2.18
C MET A 21 -5.06 -5.83 -1.00
N MET A 22 -5.40 -6.67 -0.01
CA MET A 22 -6.08 -6.23 1.20
C MET A 22 -5.15 -5.39 2.07
N PHE A 23 -3.93 -5.87 2.29
CA PHE A 23 -2.92 -5.19 3.10
C PHE A 23 -2.60 -3.80 2.55
N ARG A 24 -2.48 -3.64 1.23
CA ARG A 24 -2.22 -2.34 0.60
C ARG A 24 -3.29 -1.32 0.97
N LYS A 25 -4.57 -1.69 0.99
CA LYS A 25 -5.65 -0.76 1.32
C LYS A 25 -5.53 -0.29 2.76
N THR A 26 -5.47 -1.23 3.71
CA THR A 26 -5.33 -0.93 5.14
C THR A 26 -4.06 -0.16 5.42
N PHE A 27 -2.94 -0.56 4.84
CA PHE A 27 -1.65 0.11 5.03
C PHE A 27 -1.68 1.57 4.56
N ILE A 28 -2.26 1.87 3.40
CA ILE A 28 -2.37 3.27 2.93
C ILE A 28 -3.37 4.07 3.75
N GLN A 29 -4.51 3.48 4.13
CA GLN A 29 -5.49 4.15 4.98
C GLN A 29 -4.90 4.53 6.34
N ASP A 30 -4.26 3.59 7.01
CA ASP A 30 -3.72 3.78 8.36
C ASP A 30 -2.37 4.51 8.36
N SER A 31 -1.74 4.70 7.20
CA SER A 31 -0.45 5.40 7.10
C SER A 31 -0.52 6.86 7.54
N VAL A 32 -1.67 7.53 7.43
CA VAL A 32 -1.83 8.94 7.77
C VAL A 32 -1.53 9.22 9.25
N PRO A 33 -2.21 8.58 10.22
CA PRO A 33 -1.86 8.74 11.64
C PRO A 33 -0.50 8.12 11.96
N MET A 34 -0.10 7.04 11.27
CA MET A 34 1.19 6.38 11.53
C MET A 34 2.40 7.25 11.15
N ILE A 35 2.28 8.10 10.13
CA ILE A 35 3.32 9.09 9.79
C ILE A 35 3.46 10.15 10.89
N GLU A 36 2.37 10.53 11.54
CA GLU A 36 2.40 11.51 12.64
C GLU A 36 2.98 10.89 13.93
N LEU A 37 2.62 9.65 14.23
CA LEU A 37 3.11 8.91 15.39
C LEU A 37 4.57 8.47 15.25
N HIS A 38 4.99 8.08 14.05
CA HIS A 38 6.30 7.47 13.79
C HIS A 38 7.02 8.06 12.58
N PRO A 39 7.30 9.38 12.54
CA PRO A 39 7.82 10.06 11.35
C PRO A 39 9.19 9.56 10.89
N CYS A 40 9.95 8.87 11.74
CA CYS A 40 11.30 8.41 11.44
C CYS A 40 11.38 7.05 10.73
N TYR A 41 10.25 6.39 10.41
CA TYR A 41 10.32 5.12 9.69
C TYR A 41 10.77 5.32 8.23
N PRO A 42 11.76 4.52 7.76
CA PRO A 42 12.28 4.66 6.40
C PRO A 42 11.20 4.49 5.31
N ILE A 43 10.13 3.74 5.60
CA ILE A 43 9.04 3.50 4.66
C ILE A 43 8.36 4.80 4.21
N TRP A 44 8.34 5.85 5.04
CA TRP A 44 7.75 7.14 4.69
C TRP A 44 8.55 7.93 3.65
N GLN A 45 9.81 7.57 3.41
CA GLN A 45 10.62 8.14 2.33
C GLN A 45 10.26 7.58 0.95
N HIS A 46 9.36 6.58 0.90
CA HIS A 46 8.89 6.04 -0.36
C HIS A 46 8.06 7.10 -1.13
N SER A 47 8.28 7.18 -2.44
CA SER A 47 7.69 8.21 -3.31
C SER A 47 6.16 8.25 -3.26
N ILE A 48 5.51 7.13 -2.99
CA ILE A 48 4.05 7.03 -2.82
C ILE A 48 3.49 8.01 -1.77
N PHE A 49 4.26 8.32 -0.73
CA PHE A 49 3.85 9.24 0.34
C PHE A 49 4.07 10.72 -0.02
N SER A 50 4.79 10.98 -1.11
CA SER A 50 4.95 12.31 -1.71
C SER A 50 4.06 12.50 -2.94
N ASP A 51 3.32 11.46 -3.35
CA ASP A 51 2.45 11.50 -4.51
C ASP A 51 1.28 12.49 -4.30
N PRO A 52 0.94 13.34 -5.28
CA PRO A 52 -0.16 14.29 -5.13
C PRO A 52 -1.51 13.66 -4.75
N ALA A 53 -1.81 12.45 -5.22
CA ALA A 53 -3.05 11.76 -4.87
C ALA A 53 -3.05 11.31 -3.40
N TYR A 54 -1.90 10.83 -2.90
CA TYR A 54 -1.76 10.51 -1.48
C TYR A 54 -1.85 11.77 -0.60
N LEU A 55 -1.20 12.86 -1.00
CA LEU A 55 -1.26 14.13 -0.25
C LEU A 55 -2.68 14.71 -0.20
N SER A 56 -3.46 14.54 -1.29
CA SER A 56 -4.88 14.88 -1.28
C SER A 56 -5.66 14.00 -0.31
N PHE A 57 -5.48 12.68 -0.40
CA PHE A 57 -6.11 11.71 0.50
C PHE A 57 -5.82 12.01 1.99
N LYS A 58 -4.56 12.28 2.32
CA LYS A 58 -4.14 12.64 3.68
C LYS A 58 -4.88 13.88 4.19
N ARG A 59 -5.04 14.90 3.34
CA ARG A 59 -5.74 16.13 3.71
C ARG A 59 -7.22 15.87 3.98
N ASP A 60 -7.87 15.10 3.11
CA ASP A 60 -9.30 14.80 3.21
C ASP A 60 -9.61 14.00 4.48
N LEU A 61 -8.74 13.04 4.82
CA LEU A 61 -8.90 12.24 6.05
C LEU A 61 -8.79 13.11 7.31
N LEU A 62 -7.80 14.00 7.37
CA LEU A 62 -7.62 14.92 8.50
C LEU A 62 -8.75 15.94 8.66
N GLN A 63 -9.55 16.18 7.62
CA GLN A 63 -10.76 17.02 7.70
C GLN A 63 -11.99 16.26 8.23
N ILE A 64 -12.01 14.92 8.11
CA ILE A 64 -13.10 14.09 8.63
C ILE A 64 -12.93 13.86 10.14
N GLU A 65 -11.69 13.74 10.62
CA GLU A 65 -11.40 13.52 12.04
C GLU A 65 -11.46 14.78 12.92
N ARG A 66 -11.56 15.98 12.31
CA ARG A 66 -11.53 17.27 13.00
C ARG A 66 -12.92 17.92 13.04
#